data_AF-A0A816A196-F1
#
_entry.id   AF-A0A816A196-F1
#
_cell.length_a   1.000
_cell.length_b   1.000
_cell.length_c   1.000
_cell.angle_alpha   90.00
_cell.angle_beta   90.00
_cell.angle_gamma   90.00
#
_symmetry.space_group_name_H-M   'P 1'
#
loop_
_entity.id
_entity.type
_entity.pdbx_description
1 polymer ?
#
loop_
_entity_poly.entity_id
_entity_poly.type
_entity_poly.pdbx_seq_one_letter_code
_entity_poly.pdbx_strand_id
1 'polypeptide(L)'
;MADPIDFRINDYIKEYLESKGYSNTSNAFVRERQDRKEPVDKTKSEALNEKEKEREKYENIKEAMLKHLDNGDREEFFQLWSEHIPLEVFTNDASSKSLEFLIYTHFAVYYLRSTTSDKDEQKAQENMQVFRSYIESIRDRSISQTSDLLPLFALPYVPEPEKHAAFQDLFSDEWPTELRKKVWDFLEWVFVGRSLPSLVELLQNGERASHVLVQLNRENEELKYRTRESNRQLKHLTTDYYNLINITMELVESLQQAVLGKTIANDYIDNVCARLLLARAQESQRSSTTSPRPGMDDAYTEKLDFGKIKRDLVNISTSAREKALLLQALRWKLTKAKSDFQREKVLDSFIGCDLLGCRSDTEQRARIIQQLSSPIGSDAYYVKEEWARLINTLASLRKGRNYLSPNEALIICMQKAAVSEASDTLIKQHLLAALQKLSLR
;
A
#
# COMPACT_ATOMS: atom_id res chain seq x y z
N MET A 1 31.45 -9.46 -24.12
CA MET A 1 31.02 -10.88 -24.19
C MET A 1 29.58 -10.87 -23.75
N ALA A 2 28.65 -11.31 -24.59
CA ALA A 2 27.25 -11.42 -24.18
C ALA A 2 27.18 -12.47 -23.07
N ASP A 3 26.65 -12.12 -21.90
CA ASP A 3 26.40 -13.09 -20.85
C ASP A 3 25.52 -14.21 -21.43
N PRO A 4 25.91 -15.49 -21.28
CA PRO A 4 25.10 -16.58 -21.79
C PRO A 4 23.74 -16.51 -21.12
N ILE A 5 22.68 -16.34 -21.92
CA ILE A 5 21.30 -16.38 -21.45
C ILE A 5 21.14 -17.67 -20.68
N ASP A 6 20.76 -17.54 -19.41
CA ASP A 6 20.62 -18.65 -18.49
C ASP A 6 19.64 -19.68 -19.05
N PHE A 7 20.13 -20.89 -19.33
CA PHE A 7 19.33 -21.98 -19.91
C PHE A 7 18.08 -22.29 -19.07
N ARG A 8 18.09 -21.93 -17.77
CA ARG A 8 16.97 -22.04 -16.83
C ARG A 8 15.74 -21.19 -17.22
N ILE A 9 15.92 -20.17 -18.07
CA ILE A 9 14.83 -19.35 -18.62
C ILE A 9 13.91 -20.19 -19.50
N ASN A 10 14.47 -21.10 -20.31
CA ASN A 10 13.68 -21.95 -21.19
C ASN A 10 12.80 -22.92 -20.39
N ASP A 11 13.23 -23.33 -19.19
CA ASP A 11 12.41 -24.14 -18.28
C ASP A 11 11.25 -23.33 -17.67
N TYR A 12 11.44 -22.04 -17.37
CA TYR A 12 10.35 -21.15 -16.94
C TYR A 12 9.34 -20.86 -18.07
N ILE A 13 9.81 -20.76 -19.32
CA ILE A 13 8.96 -20.56 -20.48
C ILE A 13 8.10 -21.81 -20.72
N LYS A 14 8.67 -23.00 -20.63
CA LYS A 14 7.92 -24.25 -20.75
C LYS A 14 6.78 -24.33 -19.73
N GLU A 15 7.08 -24.09 -18.46
CA GLU A 15 6.08 -24.03 -17.37
C GLU A 15 4.96 -23.03 -17.68
N TYR A 16 5.32 -21.84 -18.16
CA TYR A 16 4.36 -20.81 -18.50
C TYR A 16 3.43 -21.27 -19.64
N LEU A 17 3.99 -21.84 -20.71
CA LEU A 17 3.23 -22.34 -21.86
C LEU A 17 2.25 -23.46 -21.44
N GLU A 18 2.67 -24.37 -20.56
CA GLU A 18 1.83 -25.44 -20.01
C GLU A 18 0.74 -24.87 -19.10
N SER A 19 1.08 -23.94 -18.21
CA SER A 19 0.12 -23.28 -17.31
C SER A 19 -0.97 -22.47 -18.03
N LYS A 20 -0.68 -21.99 -19.24
CA LYS A 20 -1.62 -21.22 -20.08
C LYS A 20 -2.36 -22.09 -21.10
N GLY A 21 -2.13 -23.40 -21.11
CA GLY A 21 -2.81 -24.32 -22.01
C GLY A 21 -2.35 -24.23 -23.47
N TYR A 22 -1.15 -23.70 -23.74
CA TYR A 22 -0.60 -23.60 -25.09
C TYR A 22 0.06 -24.92 -25.52
N SER A 23 -0.71 -26.01 -25.57
CA SER A 23 -0.18 -27.37 -25.80
C SER A 23 0.55 -27.52 -27.14
N ASN A 24 0.05 -26.90 -28.21
CA ASN A 24 0.73 -26.94 -29.53
C ASN A 24 2.08 -26.24 -29.51
N THR A 25 2.14 -25.06 -28.86
CA THR A 25 3.36 -24.26 -28.74
C THR A 25 4.35 -24.91 -27.78
N SER A 26 3.88 -25.49 -26.67
CA SER A 26 4.74 -26.25 -25.74
C SER A 26 5.37 -27.45 -26.44
N ASN A 27 4.58 -28.23 -27.19
CA ASN A 27 5.08 -29.38 -27.93
C ASN A 27 6.10 -29.01 -29.02
N ALA A 28 5.87 -27.90 -29.74
CA ALA A 28 6.84 -27.38 -30.70
C ALA A 28 8.13 -26.91 -30.00
N PHE A 29 7.98 -26.17 -28.89
CA PHE A 29 9.10 -25.66 -28.09
C PHE A 29 9.97 -26.78 -27.51
N VAL A 30 9.36 -27.85 -27.00
CA VAL A 30 10.08 -29.04 -26.50
C VAL A 30 10.87 -29.72 -27.63
N ARG A 31 10.29 -29.86 -28.84
CA ARG A 31 10.99 -30.42 -30.00
C ARG A 31 12.19 -29.58 -30.40
N GLU A 32 12.02 -28.26 -30.51
CA GLU A 32 13.12 -27.35 -30.86
C GLU A 32 14.25 -27.36 -29.80
N ARG A 33 13.93 -27.50 -28.52
CA ARG A 33 14.94 -27.65 -27.44
C ARG A 33 15.71 -28.97 -27.53
N GLN A 34 15.02 -30.06 -27.87
CA GLN A 34 15.65 -31.37 -28.07
C GLN A 34 16.59 -31.36 -29.28
N ASP A 35 16.18 -30.75 -30.39
CA ASP A 35 17.01 -30.62 -31.59
C ASP A 35 18.27 -29.77 -31.34
N ARG A 36 18.16 -28.74 -30.48
CA ARG A 36 19.28 -27.87 -30.08
C ARG A 36 20.19 -28.46 -28.99
N LYS A 37 19.86 -29.63 -28.43
CA LYS A 37 20.59 -30.28 -27.32
C LYS A 37 20.84 -29.34 -26.13
N GLU A 38 19.86 -28.50 -25.80
CA GLU A 38 19.99 -27.56 -24.68
C GLU A 38 19.95 -28.30 -23.34
N PRO A 39 20.76 -27.90 -22.35
CA PRO A 39 20.70 -28.47 -21.00
C PRO A 39 19.36 -28.14 -20.35
N VAL A 40 18.78 -29.14 -19.67
CA VAL A 40 17.54 -29.02 -18.89
C VAL A 40 17.91 -29.08 -17.41
N ASP A 41 17.36 -28.17 -16.60
CA ASP A 41 17.53 -28.21 -15.15
C ASP A 41 16.71 -29.39 -14.57
N LYS A 42 17.39 -30.48 -14.23
CA LYS A 42 16.76 -31.70 -13.71
C LYS A 42 15.99 -31.45 -12.41
N THR A 43 16.54 -30.62 -11.52
CA THR A 43 15.93 -30.29 -10.23
C THR A 43 14.62 -29.53 -10.41
N LYS A 44 14.55 -28.70 -11.45
CA LYS A 44 13.37 -27.92 -11.77
C LYS A 44 12.35 -28.69 -12.60
N SER A 45 12.79 -29.60 -13.46
CA SER A 45 11.90 -30.56 -14.14
C SER A 45 11.19 -31.48 -13.14
N GLU A 46 11.86 -31.86 -12.05
CA GLU A 46 11.25 -32.62 -10.95
C GLU A 46 10.21 -31.76 -10.20
N ALA A 47 10.55 -30.50 -9.88
CA ALA A 47 9.62 -29.55 -9.26
C ALA A 47 8.41 -29.22 -10.16
N LEU A 48 8.58 -29.19 -11.49
CA LEU A 48 7.50 -28.99 -12.45
C LEU A 48 6.56 -30.18 -12.48
N ASN A 49 7.09 -31.40 -12.53
CA ASN A 49 6.28 -32.62 -12.45
C ASN A 49 5.53 -32.72 -11.12
N GLU A 50 6.13 -32.26 -10.03
CA GLU A 50 5.48 -32.21 -8.71
C GLU A 50 4.34 -31.19 -8.68
N LYS A 51 4.54 -29.99 -9.23
CA LYS A 51 3.49 -28.97 -9.40
C LYS A 51 2.37 -29.41 -10.35
N GLU A 52 2.67 -30.13 -11.42
CA GLU A 52 1.67 -30.70 -12.32
C GLU A 52 0.83 -31.76 -11.61
N LYS A 53 1.46 -32.64 -10.84
CA LYS A 53 0.75 -33.62 -9.98
C LYS A 53 -0.10 -32.93 -8.93
N GLU A 54 0.37 -31.84 -8.34
CA GLU A 54 -0.42 -31.02 -7.42
C GLU A 54 -1.64 -30.41 -8.11
N ARG A 55 -1.48 -29.84 -9.32
CA ARG A 55 -2.63 -29.33 -10.11
C ARG A 55 -3.65 -30.43 -10.42
N GLU A 56 -3.18 -31.59 -10.89
CA GLU A 56 -4.06 -32.73 -11.19
C GLU A 56 -4.76 -33.23 -9.93
N LYS A 57 -4.05 -33.27 -8.79
CA LYS A 57 -4.65 -33.57 -7.48
C LYS A 57 -5.72 -32.56 -7.11
N TYR A 58 -5.47 -31.26 -7.26
CA TYR A 58 -6.46 -30.22 -6.94
C TYR A 58 -7.68 -30.26 -7.87
N GLU A 59 -7.50 -30.59 -9.14
CA GLU A 59 -8.64 -30.77 -10.05
C GLU A 59 -9.47 -32.00 -9.71
N ASN A 60 -8.82 -33.11 -9.37
CA ASN A 60 -9.53 -34.30 -8.89
C ASN A 60 -10.31 -34.01 -7.59
N ILE A 61 -9.74 -33.23 -6.67
CA ILE A 61 -10.42 -32.78 -5.46
C ILE A 61 -11.61 -31.87 -5.81
N LYS A 62 -11.43 -30.92 -6.72
CA LYS A 62 -12.48 -29.99 -7.18
C LYS A 62 -13.67 -30.76 -7.76
N GLU A 63 -13.41 -31.71 -8.65
CA GLU A 63 -14.44 -32.57 -9.21
C GLU A 63 -15.11 -33.46 -8.15
N ALA A 64 -14.35 -34.01 -7.21
CA ALA A 64 -14.90 -34.82 -6.13
C ALA A 64 -15.82 -34.01 -5.21
N MET A 65 -15.43 -32.80 -4.82
CA MET A 65 -16.26 -31.91 -4.01
C MET A 65 -17.57 -31.53 -4.71
N LEU A 66 -17.54 -31.26 -6.01
CA LEU A 66 -18.77 -31.00 -6.76
C LEU A 66 -19.66 -32.24 -6.87
N LYS A 67 -19.08 -33.44 -7.06
CA LYS A 67 -19.85 -34.68 -7.07
C LYS A 67 -20.57 -34.91 -5.75
N HIS A 68 -19.91 -34.64 -4.62
CA HIS A 68 -20.54 -34.72 -3.31
C HIS A 68 -21.63 -33.64 -3.10
N LEU A 69 -21.44 -32.44 -3.65
CA LEU A 69 -22.47 -31.39 -3.66
C LEU A 69 -23.71 -31.79 -4.50
N ASP A 70 -23.48 -32.44 -5.64
CA ASP A 70 -24.52 -32.91 -6.56
C ASP A 70 -25.26 -34.15 -6.00
N ASN A 71 -24.58 -35.00 -5.22
CA ASN A 71 -25.15 -36.21 -4.60
C ASN A 71 -25.80 -35.98 -3.21
N GLY A 72 -25.52 -34.84 -2.57
CA GLY A 72 -26.00 -34.53 -1.22
C GLY A 72 -25.16 -35.12 -0.08
N ASP A 73 -23.93 -35.55 -0.37
CA ASP A 73 -23.01 -36.17 0.59
C ASP A 73 -22.34 -35.09 1.48
N ARG A 74 -23.07 -34.67 2.51
CA ARG A 74 -22.65 -33.56 3.41
C ARG A 74 -21.32 -33.84 4.12
N GLU A 75 -21.15 -35.04 4.68
CA GLU A 75 -20.00 -35.35 5.55
C GLU A 75 -18.70 -35.40 4.76
N GLU A 76 -18.73 -36.09 3.62
CA GLU A 76 -17.62 -36.21 2.68
C GLU A 76 -17.26 -34.84 2.08
N PHE A 77 -18.26 -34.01 1.76
CA PHE A 77 -18.02 -32.64 1.30
C PHE A 77 -17.29 -31.81 2.35
N PHE A 78 -17.79 -31.75 3.58
CA PHE A 78 -17.20 -30.91 4.63
C PHE A 78 -15.85 -31.45 5.13
N GLN A 79 -15.62 -32.76 5.02
CA GLN A 79 -14.30 -33.35 5.26
C GLN A 79 -13.27 -32.78 4.25
N LEU A 80 -13.55 -32.86 2.94
CA LEU A 80 -12.69 -32.30 1.90
C LEU A 80 -12.57 -30.78 2.00
N TRP A 81 -13.66 -30.09 2.37
CA TRP A 81 -13.69 -28.64 2.58
C TRP A 81 -12.73 -28.22 3.69
N SER A 82 -12.77 -28.90 4.84
CA SER A 82 -11.91 -28.59 5.99
C SER A 82 -10.44 -28.97 5.77
N GLU A 83 -10.17 -30.00 4.97
CA GLU A 83 -8.80 -30.46 4.68
C GLU A 83 -8.08 -29.54 3.67
N HIS A 84 -8.80 -29.01 2.69
CA HIS A 84 -8.20 -28.32 1.54
C HIS A 84 -8.39 -26.80 1.52
N ILE A 85 -9.34 -26.25 2.28
CA ILE A 85 -9.61 -24.80 2.29
C ILE A 85 -9.08 -24.19 3.60
N PRO A 86 -8.14 -23.22 3.53
CA PRO A 86 -7.60 -22.55 4.71
C PRO A 86 -8.66 -21.75 5.46
N LEU A 87 -8.60 -21.84 6.80
CA LEU A 87 -9.37 -21.00 7.71
C LEU A 87 -9.12 -19.50 7.50
N GLU A 88 -7.96 -19.12 6.94
CA GLU A 88 -7.56 -17.74 6.62
C GLU A 88 -8.42 -17.09 5.52
N VAL A 89 -9.04 -17.89 4.65
CA VAL A 89 -9.96 -17.39 3.61
C VAL A 89 -11.26 -16.89 4.26
N PHE A 90 -11.71 -17.57 5.32
CA PHE A 90 -12.94 -17.25 6.02
C PHE A 90 -12.79 -16.10 7.03
N THR A 91 -11.58 -15.70 7.43
CA THR A 91 -11.42 -14.61 8.42
C THR A 91 -11.54 -13.22 7.81
N ASN A 92 -11.17 -13.06 6.54
CA ASN A 92 -11.05 -11.74 5.90
C ASN A 92 -12.13 -11.42 4.86
N ASP A 93 -12.84 -12.42 4.31
CA ASP A 93 -13.78 -12.21 3.22
C ASP A 93 -15.23 -12.57 3.57
N ALA A 94 -16.12 -11.56 3.50
CA ALA A 94 -17.55 -11.72 3.76
C ALA A 94 -18.24 -12.57 2.69
N SER A 95 -17.73 -12.58 1.45
CA SER A 95 -18.30 -13.39 0.36
C SER A 95 -18.05 -14.88 0.56
N SER A 96 -16.86 -15.26 1.04
CA SER A 96 -16.51 -16.64 1.39
C SER A 96 -17.38 -17.23 2.50
N LYS A 97 -17.63 -16.46 3.57
CA LYS A 97 -18.58 -16.85 4.64
C LYS A 97 -20.01 -16.99 4.14
N SER A 98 -20.42 -16.10 3.23
CA SER A 98 -21.77 -16.14 2.64
C SER A 98 -21.96 -17.39 1.76
N LEU A 99 -20.92 -17.80 1.04
CA LEU A 99 -20.93 -19.04 0.25
C LEU A 99 -21.02 -20.27 1.14
N GLU A 100 -20.25 -20.33 2.22
CA GLU A 100 -20.32 -21.42 3.21
C GLU A 100 -21.75 -21.58 3.74
N PHE A 101 -22.40 -20.47 4.11
CA PHE A 101 -23.79 -20.48 4.56
C PHE A 101 -24.77 -21.00 3.48
N LEU A 102 -24.57 -20.63 2.20
CA LEU A 102 -25.37 -21.14 1.10
C LEU A 102 -25.18 -22.65 0.87
N ILE A 103 -23.95 -23.16 1.05
CA ILE A 103 -23.66 -24.60 0.97
C ILE A 103 -24.38 -25.35 2.09
N TYR A 104 -24.31 -24.86 3.34
CA TYR A 104 -25.06 -25.43 4.45
C TYR A 104 -26.58 -25.42 4.20
N THR A 105 -27.10 -24.34 3.60
CA THR A 105 -28.51 -24.24 3.20
C THR A 105 -28.86 -25.30 2.14
N HIS A 106 -27.96 -25.58 1.19
CA HIS A 106 -28.19 -26.58 0.15
C HIS A 106 -28.32 -27.97 0.74
N PHE A 107 -27.40 -28.39 1.60
CA PHE A 107 -27.47 -29.70 2.24
C PHE A 107 -28.68 -29.83 3.18
N ALA A 108 -29.14 -28.74 3.79
CA ALA A 108 -30.36 -28.75 4.60
C ALA A 108 -31.64 -28.97 3.78
N VAL A 109 -31.66 -28.48 2.53
CA VAL A 109 -32.84 -28.56 1.64
C VAL A 109 -32.75 -29.70 0.63
N TYR A 110 -31.57 -30.29 0.43
CA TYR A 110 -31.30 -31.30 -0.60
C TYR A 110 -32.27 -32.49 -0.54
N TYR A 111 -32.40 -33.15 0.62
CA TYR A 111 -33.30 -34.29 0.79
C TYR A 111 -34.79 -33.90 0.85
N LEU A 112 -35.10 -32.62 1.11
CA LEU A 112 -36.48 -32.09 1.02
C LEU A 112 -36.91 -31.89 -0.45
N ARG A 113 -35.98 -31.78 -1.40
CA ARG A 113 -36.30 -31.71 -2.84
C ARG A 113 -36.58 -33.08 -3.46
N SER A 114 -36.05 -34.15 -2.87
CA SER A 114 -36.18 -35.53 -3.33
C SER A 114 -37.11 -36.33 -2.41
N THR A 115 -38.31 -35.84 -2.11
CA THR A 115 -39.27 -36.53 -1.23
C THR A 115 -39.80 -37.81 -1.90
N THR A 116 -39.03 -38.91 -1.77
CA THR A 116 -39.37 -40.22 -2.34
C THR A 116 -39.20 -41.38 -1.34
N SER A 117 -38.61 -41.18 -0.16
CA SER A 117 -38.43 -42.24 0.86
C SER A 117 -38.40 -41.74 2.31
N ASP A 118 -38.92 -42.54 3.27
CA ASP A 118 -38.82 -42.29 4.74
C ASP A 118 -37.37 -42.06 5.22
N LYS A 119 -36.38 -42.66 4.53
CA LYS A 119 -34.96 -42.47 4.84
C LYS A 119 -34.45 -41.07 4.48
N ASP A 120 -35.04 -40.44 3.47
CA ASP A 120 -34.66 -39.09 3.04
C ASP A 120 -35.27 -38.03 3.98
N GLU A 121 -36.46 -38.29 4.53
CA GLU A 121 -37.04 -37.45 5.61
C GLU A 121 -36.17 -37.47 6.87
N GLN A 122 -35.66 -38.64 7.28
CA GLN A 122 -34.79 -38.74 8.44
C GLN A 122 -33.47 -37.98 8.22
N LYS A 123 -32.85 -38.13 7.04
CA LYS A 123 -31.63 -37.38 6.68
C LYS A 123 -31.87 -35.88 6.54
N ALA A 124 -33.03 -35.48 6.03
CA ALA A 124 -33.43 -34.07 5.98
C ALA A 124 -33.52 -33.48 7.40
N GLN A 125 -34.12 -34.21 8.34
CA GLN A 125 -34.23 -33.78 9.73
C GLN A 125 -32.87 -33.68 10.43
N GLU A 126 -31.97 -34.64 10.18
CA GLU A 126 -30.58 -34.61 10.69
C GLU A 126 -29.81 -33.41 10.12
N ASN A 127 -29.86 -33.18 8.81
CA ASN A 127 -29.21 -32.03 8.17
C ASN A 127 -29.79 -30.68 8.65
N MET A 128 -31.09 -30.61 8.91
CA MET A 128 -31.74 -29.41 9.46
C MET A 128 -31.30 -29.12 10.90
N GLN A 129 -31.07 -30.15 11.71
CA GLN A 129 -30.50 -30.01 13.06
C GLN A 129 -29.05 -29.52 12.99
N VAL A 130 -28.23 -30.08 12.09
CA VAL A 130 -26.85 -29.61 11.89
C VAL A 130 -26.82 -28.16 11.43
N PHE A 131 -27.68 -27.78 10.49
CA PHE A 131 -27.79 -26.39 10.03
C PHE A 131 -28.22 -25.45 11.17
N ARG A 132 -29.13 -25.90 12.04
CA ARG A 132 -29.49 -25.16 13.24
C ARG A 132 -28.30 -24.97 14.19
N SER A 133 -27.55 -26.03 14.49
CA SER A 133 -26.34 -25.93 15.33
C SER A 133 -25.29 -25.00 14.71
N TYR A 134 -25.17 -25.00 13.38
CA TYR A 134 -24.30 -24.08 12.63
C TYR A 134 -24.76 -22.62 12.81
N ILE A 135 -26.05 -22.32 12.60
CA ILE A 135 -26.62 -20.97 12.83
C ILE A 135 -26.40 -20.51 14.28
N GLU A 136 -26.62 -21.38 15.27
CA GLU A 136 -26.40 -21.07 16.69
C GLU A 136 -24.91 -20.82 17.02
N SER A 137 -23.99 -21.45 16.28
CA SER A 137 -22.55 -21.27 16.43
C SER A 137 -22.02 -19.98 15.78
N ILE A 138 -22.64 -19.51 14.70
CA ILE A 138 -22.28 -18.26 14.03
C ILE A 138 -22.84 -17.08 14.82
N ARG A 139 -22.04 -16.54 15.75
CA ARG A 139 -22.34 -15.28 16.46
C ARG A 139 -22.05 -14.02 15.64
N ASP A 140 -21.69 -14.17 14.38
CA ASP A 140 -21.19 -13.09 13.53
C ASP A 140 -22.36 -12.32 12.88
N ARG A 141 -22.61 -11.10 13.37
CA ARG A 141 -23.66 -10.19 12.87
C ARG A 141 -23.44 -9.74 11.41
N SER A 142 -22.29 -10.04 10.81
CA SER A 142 -21.96 -9.65 9.44
C SER A 142 -22.81 -10.37 8.38
N ILE A 143 -23.13 -11.65 8.55
CA ILE A 143 -23.96 -12.41 7.60
C ILE A 143 -25.43 -11.95 7.68
N SER A 144 -25.90 -11.58 8.87
CA SER A 144 -27.27 -11.06 9.11
C SER A 144 -27.54 -9.67 8.50
N GLN A 145 -26.52 -8.98 8.00
CA GLN A 145 -26.69 -7.68 7.32
C GLN A 145 -26.97 -7.82 5.81
N THR A 146 -26.82 -9.01 5.24
CA THR A 146 -27.14 -9.27 3.84
C THR A 146 -28.64 -9.53 3.73
N SER A 147 -29.40 -8.55 3.23
CA SER A 147 -30.87 -8.56 3.12
C SER A 147 -31.43 -9.87 2.52
N ASP A 148 -30.67 -10.48 1.60
CA ASP A 148 -31.12 -11.64 0.82
C ASP A 148 -30.96 -12.98 1.56
N LEU A 149 -30.10 -13.05 2.59
CA LEU A 149 -29.85 -14.27 3.36
C LEU A 149 -30.69 -14.35 4.64
N LEU A 150 -31.30 -13.23 5.06
CA LEU A 150 -32.09 -13.12 6.29
C LEU A 150 -33.26 -14.14 6.35
N PRO A 151 -34.03 -14.37 5.26
CA PRO A 151 -35.10 -15.37 5.28
C PRO A 151 -34.59 -16.80 5.55
N LEU A 152 -33.37 -17.13 5.11
CA LEU A 152 -32.79 -18.47 5.23
C LEU A 152 -32.44 -18.85 6.68
N PHE A 153 -32.25 -17.86 7.57
CA PHE A 153 -32.07 -18.12 9.01
C PHE A 153 -33.34 -18.65 9.68
N ALA A 154 -34.51 -18.37 9.12
CA ALA A 154 -35.77 -18.87 9.63
C ALA A 154 -36.05 -20.31 9.18
N LEU A 155 -35.34 -20.82 8.16
CA LEU A 155 -35.58 -22.11 7.51
C LEU A 155 -35.66 -23.30 8.49
N PRO A 156 -34.78 -23.46 9.50
CA PRO A 156 -34.87 -24.56 10.46
C PRO A 156 -36.09 -24.49 11.41
N TYR A 157 -36.75 -23.34 11.47
CA TYR A 157 -37.85 -23.06 12.39
C TYR A 157 -39.21 -23.01 11.68
N VAL A 158 -39.25 -23.09 10.34
CA VAL A 158 -40.50 -23.10 9.57
C VAL A 158 -40.98 -24.55 9.37
N PRO A 159 -42.19 -24.90 9.83
CA PRO A 159 -42.81 -26.17 9.46
C PRO A 159 -43.17 -26.14 7.97
N GLU A 160 -42.76 -27.18 7.22
CA GLU A 160 -43.01 -27.34 5.77
C GLU A 160 -42.44 -26.20 4.90
N PRO A 161 -41.10 -26.07 4.82
CA PRO A 161 -40.43 -25.00 4.08
C PRO A 161 -40.74 -24.99 2.57
N GLU A 162 -41.16 -26.14 2.01
CA GLU A 162 -41.58 -26.31 0.60
C GLU A 162 -42.81 -25.45 0.22
N LYS A 163 -43.71 -25.18 1.17
CA LYS A 163 -44.98 -24.50 0.92
C LYS A 163 -44.89 -22.99 1.11
N HIS A 164 -43.76 -22.49 1.64
CA HIS A 164 -43.62 -21.11 2.03
C HIS A 164 -43.14 -20.25 0.84
N ALA A 165 -43.88 -19.18 0.52
CA ALA A 165 -43.60 -18.32 -0.63
C ALA A 165 -42.19 -17.72 -0.64
N ALA A 166 -41.59 -17.46 0.53
CA ALA A 166 -40.24 -16.90 0.64
C ALA A 166 -39.11 -17.90 0.31
N PHE A 167 -39.42 -19.20 0.15
CA PHE A 167 -38.43 -20.26 -0.09
C PHE A 167 -38.62 -20.94 -1.45
N GLN A 168 -39.62 -20.53 -2.25
CA GLN A 168 -39.88 -21.15 -3.56
C GLN A 168 -38.65 -21.15 -4.47
N ASP A 169 -37.86 -20.07 -4.44
CA ASP A 169 -36.63 -19.96 -5.22
C ASP A 169 -35.56 -20.97 -4.80
N LEU A 170 -35.54 -21.39 -3.52
CA LEU A 170 -34.63 -22.44 -3.06
C LEU A 170 -35.02 -23.80 -3.65
N PHE A 171 -36.31 -24.09 -3.78
CA PHE A 171 -36.79 -25.38 -4.30
C PHE A 171 -36.85 -25.42 -5.85
N SER A 172 -36.43 -24.35 -6.52
CA SER A 172 -36.26 -24.32 -7.98
C SER A 172 -35.05 -25.14 -8.43
N ASP A 173 -35.16 -25.77 -9.61
CA ASP A 173 -34.06 -26.51 -10.27
C ASP A 173 -32.88 -25.59 -10.67
N GLU A 174 -33.11 -24.28 -10.73
CA GLU A 174 -32.10 -23.27 -11.08
C GLU A 174 -31.11 -23.01 -9.93
N TRP A 175 -31.57 -23.11 -8.68
CA TRP A 175 -30.77 -22.76 -7.51
C TRP A 175 -29.56 -23.69 -7.23
N PRO A 176 -29.68 -25.04 -7.26
CA PRO A 176 -28.53 -25.92 -7.18
C PRO A 176 -27.48 -25.60 -8.25
N THR A 177 -27.94 -25.29 -9.46
CA THR A 177 -27.08 -25.00 -10.62
C THR A 177 -26.28 -23.71 -10.41
N GLU A 178 -26.93 -22.66 -9.89
CA GLU A 178 -26.26 -21.40 -9.53
C GLU A 178 -25.27 -21.57 -8.38
N LEU A 179 -25.64 -22.32 -7.33
CA LEU A 179 -24.76 -22.59 -6.21
C LEU A 179 -23.53 -23.38 -6.65
N ARG A 180 -23.73 -24.42 -7.46
CA ARG A 180 -22.65 -25.23 -8.03
C ARG A 180 -21.65 -24.37 -8.81
N LYS A 181 -22.15 -23.39 -9.58
CA LYS A 181 -21.29 -22.42 -10.28
C LYS A 181 -20.51 -21.51 -9.31
N LYS A 182 -21.17 -20.99 -8.27
CA LYS A 182 -20.49 -20.16 -7.25
C LYS A 182 -19.41 -20.94 -6.49
N VAL A 183 -19.69 -22.20 -6.15
CA VAL A 183 -18.70 -23.10 -5.54
C VAL A 183 -17.55 -23.37 -6.51
N TRP A 184 -17.84 -23.63 -7.78
CA TRP A 184 -16.81 -23.80 -8.82
C TRP A 184 -15.88 -22.59 -8.92
N ASP A 185 -16.45 -21.39 -9.09
CA ASP A 185 -15.69 -20.15 -9.23
C ASP A 185 -14.85 -19.86 -7.99
N PHE A 186 -15.36 -20.20 -6.80
CA PHE A 186 -14.62 -20.09 -5.55
C PHE A 186 -13.46 -21.08 -5.46
N LEU A 187 -13.68 -22.37 -5.76
CA LEU A 187 -12.62 -23.37 -5.75
C LEU A 187 -11.56 -23.03 -6.79
N GLU A 188 -11.95 -22.54 -7.96
CA GLU A 188 -11.05 -22.03 -8.99
C GLU A 188 -10.17 -20.90 -8.42
N TRP A 189 -10.77 -19.92 -7.73
CA TRP A 189 -10.00 -18.84 -7.11
C TRP A 189 -9.03 -19.34 -6.03
N VAL A 190 -9.46 -20.24 -5.14
CA VAL A 190 -8.63 -20.79 -4.06
C VAL A 190 -7.45 -21.60 -4.60
N PHE A 191 -7.68 -22.44 -5.61
CA PHE A 191 -6.64 -23.33 -6.15
C PHE A 191 -5.76 -22.66 -7.23
N VAL A 192 -6.30 -21.73 -8.03
CA VAL A 192 -5.50 -20.93 -8.99
C VAL A 192 -4.60 -19.93 -8.25
N GLY A 193 -5.08 -19.35 -7.14
CA GLY A 193 -4.27 -18.49 -6.27
C GLY A 193 -3.00 -19.15 -5.72
N ARG A 194 -2.96 -20.49 -5.69
CA ARG A 194 -1.79 -21.29 -5.26
C ARG A 194 -0.87 -21.74 -6.39
N SER A 195 -1.25 -21.58 -7.65
CA SER A 195 -0.55 -22.17 -8.81
C SER A 195 -0.05 -21.15 -9.84
N LEU A 196 0.35 -19.96 -9.38
CA LEU A 196 1.03 -18.97 -10.22
C LEU A 196 2.32 -19.58 -10.83
N PRO A 197 2.56 -19.44 -12.15
CA PRO A 197 3.77 -19.94 -12.77
C PRO A 197 5.00 -19.26 -12.16
N SER A 198 6.06 -20.01 -11.89
CA SER A 198 7.27 -19.47 -11.26
C SER A 198 7.93 -18.37 -12.09
N LEU A 199 7.68 -18.29 -13.40
CA LEU A 199 8.11 -17.15 -14.24
C LEU A 199 7.45 -15.83 -13.79
N VAL A 200 6.16 -15.87 -13.48
CA VAL A 200 5.40 -14.69 -13.05
C VAL A 200 5.84 -14.28 -11.65
N GLU A 201 6.06 -15.26 -10.78
CA GLU A 201 6.60 -15.03 -9.44
C GLU A 201 8.01 -14.42 -9.50
N LEU A 202 8.88 -14.94 -10.37
CA LEU A 202 10.25 -14.44 -10.56
C LEU A 202 10.26 -13.02 -11.13
N LEU A 203 9.35 -12.69 -12.06
CA LEU A 203 9.19 -11.33 -12.57
C LEU A 203 8.72 -10.36 -11.48
N GLN A 204 7.70 -10.74 -10.71
CA GLN A 204 7.19 -9.92 -9.61
C GLN A 204 8.24 -9.72 -8.51
N ASN A 205 8.99 -10.77 -8.17
CA ASN A 205 10.07 -10.72 -7.20
C ASN A 205 11.28 -9.94 -7.74
N GLY A 206 11.57 -10.02 -9.04
CA GLY A 206 12.61 -9.25 -9.72
C GLY A 206 12.32 -7.75 -9.72
N GLU A 207 11.07 -7.35 -9.98
CA GLU A 207 10.64 -5.95 -9.86
C GLU A 207 10.76 -5.43 -8.43
N ARG A 208 10.33 -6.23 -7.44
CA ARG A 208 10.48 -5.89 -6.01
C ARG A 208 11.95 -5.78 -5.60
N ALA A 209 12.79 -6.73 -6.00
CA ALA A 209 14.22 -6.74 -5.69
C ALA A 209 14.96 -5.56 -6.36
N SER A 210 14.60 -5.23 -7.61
CA SER A 210 15.13 -4.07 -8.32
C SER A 210 14.76 -2.76 -7.62
N HIS A 211 13.50 -2.62 -7.18
CA HIS A 211 13.06 -1.45 -6.42
C HIS A 211 13.80 -1.32 -5.08
N VAL A 212 13.98 -2.43 -4.35
CA VAL A 212 14.74 -2.45 -3.08
C VAL A 212 16.23 -2.13 -3.30
N LEU A 213 16.85 -2.65 -4.35
CA LEU A 213 18.24 -2.33 -4.71
C LEU A 213 18.44 -0.86 -5.03
N VAL A 214 17.53 -0.25 -5.80
CA VAL A 214 17.57 1.18 -6.11
C VAL A 214 17.41 2.01 -4.84
N GLN A 215 16.53 1.61 -3.92
CA GLN A 215 16.35 2.27 -2.64
C GLN A 215 17.61 2.16 -1.75
N LEU A 216 18.20 0.96 -1.63
CA LEU A 216 19.41 0.74 -0.84
C LEU A 216 20.62 1.49 -1.43
N ASN A 217 20.75 1.57 -2.76
CA ASN A 217 21.82 2.36 -3.38
C ASN A 217 21.65 3.86 -3.09
N ARG A 218 20.42 4.37 -3.10
CA ARG A 218 20.12 5.75 -2.73
C ARG A 218 20.49 6.04 -1.27
N GLU A 219 20.11 5.15 -0.35
CA GLU A 219 20.45 5.28 1.07
C GLU A 219 21.97 5.21 1.29
N ASN A 220 22.68 4.33 0.57
CA ASN A 220 24.15 4.26 0.63
C ASN A 220 24.83 5.55 0.15
N GLU A 221 24.35 6.16 -0.94
CA GLU A 221 24.91 7.44 -1.40
C GLU A 221 24.61 8.59 -0.42
N GLU A 222 23.43 8.62 0.19
CA GLU A 222 23.10 9.59 1.24
C GLU A 222 24.00 9.41 2.47
N LEU A 223 24.26 8.17 2.90
CA LEU A 223 25.18 7.87 4.00
C LEU A 223 26.63 8.29 3.66
N LYS A 224 27.13 7.96 2.47
CA LYS A 224 28.46 8.39 2.02
C LYS A 224 28.60 9.91 2.01
N TYR A 225 27.56 10.62 1.55
CA TYR A 225 27.55 12.08 1.55
C TYR A 225 27.64 12.65 2.97
N ARG A 226 26.81 12.15 3.90
CA ARG A 226 26.81 12.58 5.30
C ARG A 226 28.16 12.34 5.99
N THR A 227 28.79 11.20 5.73
CA THR A 227 30.14 10.90 6.26
C THR A 227 31.17 11.86 5.70
N ARG A 228 31.13 12.19 4.40
CA ARG A 228 32.06 13.17 3.79
C ARG A 228 31.88 14.56 4.40
N GLU A 229 30.64 14.98 4.62
CA GLU A 229 30.33 16.29 5.21
C GLU A 229 30.78 16.38 6.66
N SER A 230 30.47 15.38 7.49
CA SER A 230 30.93 15.31 8.88
C SER A 230 32.46 15.30 8.96
N ASN A 231 33.14 14.57 8.06
CA ASN A 231 34.60 14.59 7.98
C ASN A 231 35.16 15.97 7.59
N ARG A 232 34.48 16.74 6.74
CA ARG A 232 34.88 18.12 6.43
C ARG A 232 34.74 19.01 7.66
N GLN A 233 33.62 18.91 8.38
CA GLN A 233 33.38 19.66 9.61
C GLN A 233 34.44 19.34 10.67
N LEU A 234 34.78 18.05 10.85
CA LEU A 234 35.85 17.62 11.75
C LEU A 234 37.19 18.22 11.35
N LYS A 235 37.57 18.18 10.07
CA LYS A 235 38.83 18.80 9.60
C LYS A 235 38.87 20.31 9.87
N HIS A 236 37.76 21.02 9.67
CA HIS A 236 37.67 22.44 9.98
C HIS A 236 37.80 22.69 11.49
N LEU A 237 37.09 21.93 12.31
CA LEU A 237 37.18 22.04 13.77
C LEU A 237 38.60 21.72 14.28
N THR A 238 39.25 20.70 13.72
CA THR A 238 40.65 20.39 14.01
C THR A 238 41.57 21.57 13.65
N THR A 239 41.33 22.23 12.52
CA THR A 239 42.12 23.41 12.11
C THR A 239 41.92 24.57 13.08
N ASP A 240 40.67 24.85 13.46
CA ASP A 240 40.32 25.92 14.40
C ASP A 240 40.91 25.65 15.79
N TYR A 241 40.89 24.38 16.23
CA TYR A 241 41.53 23.95 17.48
C TYR A 241 43.05 24.18 17.47
N TYR A 242 43.74 23.81 16.38
CA TYR A 242 45.18 24.08 16.26
C TYR A 242 45.50 25.58 16.17
N ASN A 243 44.64 26.38 15.53
CA ASN A 243 44.79 27.84 15.50
C ASN A 243 44.72 28.44 16.91
N LEU A 244 43.76 27.97 17.73
CA LEU A 244 43.63 28.42 19.11
C LEU A 244 44.82 27.99 19.97
N ILE A 245 45.34 26.78 19.79
CA ILE A 245 46.58 26.32 20.44
C ILE A 245 47.73 27.26 20.10
N ASN A 246 47.92 27.59 18.83
CA ASN A 246 49.01 28.47 18.39
C ASN A 246 48.89 29.86 19.00
N ILE A 247 47.70 30.45 19.00
CA ILE A 247 47.45 31.76 19.64
C ILE A 247 47.73 31.70 21.15
N THR A 248 47.30 30.63 21.81
CA THR A 248 47.51 30.45 23.26
C THR A 248 49.00 30.33 23.57
N MET A 249 49.75 29.60 22.74
CA MET A 249 51.20 29.46 22.85
C MET A 249 51.91 30.82 22.67
N GLU A 250 51.55 31.59 21.63
CA GLU A 250 52.07 32.95 21.40
C GLU A 250 51.77 33.89 22.59
N LEU A 251 50.59 33.78 23.21
CA LEU A 251 50.22 34.57 24.40
C LEU A 251 51.00 34.17 25.66
N VAL A 252 51.20 32.86 25.87
CA VAL A 252 51.99 32.35 27.01
C VAL A 252 53.45 32.79 26.89
N GLU A 253 54.04 32.69 25.70
CA GLU A 253 55.40 33.19 25.44
C GLU A 253 55.51 34.70 25.68
N SER A 254 54.51 35.47 25.24
CA SER A 254 54.47 36.91 25.46
C SER A 254 54.36 37.28 26.94
N LEU A 255 53.49 36.60 27.69
CA LEU A 255 53.37 36.74 29.15
C LEU A 255 54.70 36.40 29.85
N GLN A 256 55.38 35.33 29.41
CA GLN A 256 56.69 34.95 29.95
C GLN A 256 57.74 36.05 29.72
N GLN A 257 57.76 36.69 28.53
CA GLN A 257 58.67 37.82 28.26
C GLN A 257 58.33 39.07 29.11
N ALA A 258 57.04 39.30 29.40
CA ALA A 258 56.60 40.38 30.29
C ALA A 258 57.10 40.19 31.73
N VAL A 259 56.98 38.96 32.24
CA VAL A 259 57.45 38.58 33.59
C VAL A 259 58.97 38.71 33.70
N LEU A 260 59.70 38.54 32.60
CA LEU A 260 61.15 38.77 32.50
C LEU A 260 61.54 40.26 32.36
N GLY A 261 60.58 41.19 32.39
CA GLY A 261 60.82 42.63 32.40
C GLY A 261 61.06 43.27 31.03
N LYS A 262 60.77 42.56 29.93
CA LYS A 262 60.84 43.13 28.57
C LYS A 262 59.52 43.80 28.20
N THR A 263 59.60 44.98 27.60
CA THR A 263 58.42 45.72 27.14
C THR A 263 57.78 44.99 25.97
N ILE A 264 56.54 44.52 26.13
CA ILE A 264 55.73 44.05 25.01
C ILE A 264 55.24 45.27 24.23
N ALA A 265 55.44 45.29 22.91
CA ALA A 265 54.90 46.34 22.06
C ALA A 265 53.36 46.25 22.01
N ASN A 266 52.66 47.37 22.26
CA ASN A 266 51.19 47.41 22.25
C ASN A 266 50.61 46.95 20.90
N ASP A 267 51.27 47.28 19.78
CA ASP A 267 50.89 46.85 18.43
C ASP A 267 50.85 45.32 18.25
N TYR A 268 51.65 44.58 19.01
CA TYR A 268 51.68 43.12 18.96
C TYR A 268 50.45 42.50 19.67
N ILE A 269 50.08 43.05 20.83
CA ILE A 269 48.88 42.61 21.56
C ILE A 269 47.62 42.92 20.76
N ASP A 270 47.57 44.09 20.11
CA ASP A 270 46.45 44.46 19.24
C ASP A 270 46.29 43.50 18.05
N ASN A 271 47.40 43.01 17.49
CA ASN A 271 47.38 42.03 16.40
C ASN A 271 46.90 40.64 16.87
N VAL A 272 47.34 40.19 18.05
CA VAL A 272 46.87 38.93 18.65
C VAL A 272 45.38 39.01 19.02
N CYS A 273 44.93 40.14 19.59
CA CYS A 273 43.53 40.42 19.85
C CYS A 273 42.70 40.47 18.56
N ALA A 274 43.22 41.09 17.49
CA ALA A 274 42.55 41.11 16.19
C ALA A 274 42.38 39.69 15.60
N ARG A 275 43.40 38.83 15.71
CA ARG A 275 43.33 37.42 15.26
C ARG A 275 42.32 36.60 16.07
N LEU A 276 42.25 36.80 17.39
CA LEU A 276 41.24 36.18 18.26
C LEU A 276 39.83 36.65 17.95
N LEU A 277 39.65 37.95 17.72
CA LEU A 277 38.36 38.54 17.38
C LEU A 277 37.89 38.12 15.98
N LEU A 278 38.81 37.98 15.02
CA LEU A 278 38.53 37.43 13.69
C LEU A 278 38.13 35.95 13.77
N ALA A 279 38.81 35.14 14.59
CA ALA A 279 38.42 33.75 14.83
C ALA A 279 37.01 33.66 15.44
N ARG A 280 36.68 34.52 16.40
CA ARG A 280 35.34 34.63 17.00
C ARG A 280 34.27 35.13 16.01
N ALA A 281 34.62 36.09 15.16
CA ALA A 281 33.71 36.63 14.14
C ALA A 281 33.37 35.59 13.07
N GLN A 282 34.34 34.74 12.69
CA GLN A 282 34.11 33.61 11.79
C GLN A 282 33.18 32.54 12.41
N GLU A 283 33.21 32.37 13.74
CA GLU A 283 32.30 31.50 14.49
C GLU A 283 30.87 32.10 14.61
N SER A 284 30.76 33.41 14.84
CA SER A 284 29.46 34.12 14.93
C SER A 284 28.78 34.31 13.58
N GLN A 285 29.52 34.45 12.47
CA GLN A 285 28.94 34.47 11.12
C GLN A 285 28.36 33.10 10.72
N ARG A 286 28.94 31.98 11.19
CA ARG A 286 28.41 30.62 10.95
C ARG A 286 27.08 30.33 11.67
N SER A 287 26.76 31.07 12.73
CA SER A 287 25.51 30.92 13.50
C SER A 287 24.41 31.91 13.11
N SER A 288 24.69 32.90 12.24
CA SER A 288 23.74 34.00 11.96
C SER A 288 23.57 34.44 10.50
N THR A 289 24.23 33.81 9.50
CA THR A 289 23.94 34.11 8.09
C THR A 289 22.85 33.21 7.49
N THR A 290 21.60 33.54 7.78
CA THR A 290 20.47 33.30 6.88
C THR A 290 20.17 34.58 6.09
N SER A 291 20.79 34.74 4.93
CA SER A 291 20.26 35.58 3.84
C SER A 291 20.88 35.21 2.49
N PRO A 292 20.12 35.37 1.39
CA PRO A 292 20.20 34.49 0.24
C PRO A 292 21.29 34.91 -0.74
N ARG A 293 22.16 33.97 -1.12
CA ARG A 293 22.98 34.06 -2.34
C ARG A 293 22.50 33.07 -3.39
N PRO A 294 22.53 33.46 -4.68
CA PRO A 294 22.01 32.64 -5.77
C PRO A 294 23.06 31.63 -6.22
N GLY A 295 22.67 30.35 -6.24
CA GLY A 295 23.44 29.23 -6.76
C GLY A 295 24.04 28.34 -5.65
N MET A 296 23.73 27.04 -5.70
CA MET A 296 24.15 25.96 -4.78
C MET A 296 23.36 25.93 -3.45
N ASP A 297 22.19 25.32 -3.31
CA ASP A 297 21.76 23.91 -3.50
C ASP A 297 22.34 22.85 -2.56
N ASP A 298 21.43 22.32 -1.72
CA ASP A 298 21.39 20.96 -1.14
C ASP A 298 22.23 20.57 0.10
N ALA A 299 22.12 21.31 1.23
CA ALA A 299 22.64 20.81 2.52
C ALA A 299 21.80 21.06 3.79
N TYR A 300 20.61 21.67 3.69
CA TYR A 300 19.69 21.78 4.84
C TYR A 300 18.27 21.45 4.40
N THR A 301 17.96 20.15 4.28
CA THR A 301 16.57 19.74 4.53
C THR A 301 16.38 19.83 6.04
N GLU A 302 16.06 21.03 6.53
CA GLU A 302 15.38 21.16 7.82
C GLU A 302 14.24 20.14 7.81
N LYS A 303 14.35 19.15 8.69
CA LYS A 303 13.37 18.08 8.79
C LYS A 303 12.07 18.73 9.24
N LEU A 304 11.13 18.89 8.31
CA LEU A 304 9.82 19.47 8.61
C LEU A 304 9.17 18.62 9.70
N ASP A 305 8.70 19.28 10.76
CA ASP A 305 7.89 18.65 11.79
C ASP A 305 6.46 18.49 11.24
N PHE A 306 6.23 17.36 10.55
CA PHE A 306 4.93 17.04 9.98
C PHE A 306 3.85 16.88 11.05
N GLY A 307 4.21 16.58 12.31
CA GLY A 307 3.27 16.54 13.43
C GLY A 307 2.74 17.93 13.79
N LYS A 308 3.60 18.95 13.80
CA LYS A 308 3.18 20.36 13.94
C LYS A 308 2.36 20.82 12.75
N ILE A 309 2.84 20.55 11.52
CA ILE A 309 2.14 20.95 10.29
C ILE A 309 0.72 20.37 10.25
N LYS A 310 0.55 19.07 10.53
CA LYS A 310 -0.77 18.44 10.53
C LYS A 310 -1.71 19.10 11.53
N ARG A 311 -1.24 19.34 12.76
CA ARG A 311 -2.00 20.03 13.80
C ARG A 311 -2.40 21.44 13.35
N ASP A 312 -1.47 22.25 12.87
CA ASP A 312 -1.74 23.65 12.49
C ASP A 312 -2.70 23.76 11.28
N LEU A 313 -2.69 22.79 10.38
CA LEU A 313 -3.62 22.74 9.23
C LEU A 313 -5.09 22.55 9.66
N VAL A 314 -5.34 21.79 10.73
CA VAL A 314 -6.71 21.44 11.16
C VAL A 314 -7.16 22.10 12.46
N ASN A 315 -6.22 22.70 13.21
CA ASN A 315 -6.51 23.37 14.48
C ASN A 315 -7.50 24.52 14.28
N ILE A 316 -8.52 24.58 15.13
CA ILE A 316 -9.57 25.60 15.10
C ILE A 316 -9.00 26.99 15.42
N SER A 317 -7.97 27.06 16.28
CA SER A 317 -7.34 28.32 16.70
C SER A 317 -6.43 28.96 15.65
N THR A 318 -6.00 28.21 14.63
CA THR A 318 -5.15 28.73 13.56
C THR A 318 -5.98 29.49 12.53
N SER A 319 -5.55 30.70 12.18
CA SER A 319 -6.30 31.58 11.28
C SER A 319 -6.38 31.00 9.87
N ALA A 320 -7.42 31.38 9.12
CA ALA A 320 -7.58 30.95 7.73
C ALA A 320 -6.38 31.38 6.86
N ARG A 321 -5.82 32.57 7.12
CA ARG A 321 -4.64 33.07 6.43
C ARG A 321 -3.40 32.21 6.69
N GLU A 322 -3.14 31.82 7.93
CA GLU A 322 -2.00 30.97 8.28
C GLU A 322 -2.11 29.58 7.65
N LYS A 323 -3.32 28.99 7.66
CA LYS A 323 -3.59 27.72 6.98
C LYS A 323 -3.34 27.81 5.49
N ALA A 324 -3.83 28.86 4.84
CA ALA A 324 -3.63 29.08 3.41
C ALA A 324 -2.14 29.25 3.06
N LEU A 325 -1.40 30.04 3.85
CA LEU A 325 0.05 30.21 3.67
C LEU A 325 0.83 28.90 3.88
N LEU A 326 0.42 28.10 4.86
CA LEU A 326 1.03 26.79 5.12
C LEU A 326 0.78 25.81 3.96
N LEU A 327 -0.45 25.76 3.44
CA LEU A 327 -0.81 24.96 2.26
C LEU A 327 -0.06 25.43 1.01
N GLN A 328 0.04 26.74 0.82
CA GLN A 328 0.80 27.33 -0.27
C GLN A 328 2.29 26.97 -0.17
N ALA A 329 2.88 27.03 1.03
CA ALA A 329 4.27 26.65 1.27
C ALA A 329 4.51 25.16 0.99
N LEU A 330 3.59 24.28 1.39
CA LEU A 330 3.65 22.85 1.08
C LEU A 330 3.58 22.59 -0.43
N ARG A 331 2.64 23.27 -1.12
CA ARG A 331 2.51 23.20 -2.58
C ARG A 331 3.76 23.73 -3.29
N TRP A 332 4.33 24.82 -2.81
CA TRP A 332 5.56 25.39 -3.36
C TRP A 332 6.75 24.49 -3.13
N LYS A 333 6.84 23.82 -1.98
CA LYS A 333 7.89 22.83 -1.72
C LYS A 333 7.87 21.70 -2.76
N LEU A 334 6.69 21.32 -3.23
CA LEU A 334 6.53 20.31 -4.29
C LEU A 334 6.80 20.90 -5.70
N THR A 335 6.19 22.04 -6.02
CA THR A 335 6.25 22.62 -7.38
C THR A 335 7.56 23.32 -7.70
N LYS A 336 8.26 23.90 -6.70
CA LYS A 336 9.56 24.57 -6.84
C LYS A 336 10.74 23.65 -6.54
N ALA A 337 10.51 22.36 -6.36
CA ALA A 337 11.59 21.37 -6.27
C ALA A 337 12.43 21.41 -7.56
N LYS A 338 13.76 21.44 -7.41
CA LYS A 338 14.69 21.77 -8.50
C LYS A 338 14.96 20.60 -9.44
N SER A 339 14.65 19.39 -9.00
CA SER A 339 14.68 18.18 -9.81
C SER A 339 13.45 17.32 -9.54
N ASP A 340 13.10 16.47 -10.50
CA ASP A 340 12.03 15.49 -10.34
C ASP A 340 12.30 14.55 -9.17
N PHE A 341 13.57 14.20 -8.94
CA PHE A 341 14.01 13.40 -7.79
C PHE A 341 13.74 14.08 -6.44
N GLN A 342 14.03 15.39 -6.31
CA GLN A 342 13.70 16.15 -5.11
C GLN A 342 12.18 16.28 -4.93
N ARG A 343 11.44 16.50 -6.03
CA ARG A 343 9.98 16.56 -6.02
C ARG A 343 9.37 15.26 -5.50
N GLU A 344 9.88 14.12 -5.98
CA GLU A 344 9.47 12.81 -5.46
C GLU A 344 9.86 12.62 -4.00
N LYS A 345 11.04 13.05 -3.56
CA LYS A 345 11.45 12.95 -2.14
C LYS A 345 10.53 13.76 -1.21
N VAL A 346 10.12 14.95 -1.64
CA VAL A 346 9.16 15.78 -0.92
C VAL A 346 7.80 15.09 -0.86
N LEU A 347 7.34 14.52 -1.98
CA LEU A 347 6.09 13.77 -2.04
C LEU A 347 6.12 12.53 -1.13
N ASP A 348 7.20 11.75 -1.16
CA ASP A 348 7.39 10.57 -0.30
C ASP A 348 7.31 10.97 1.18
N SER A 349 7.82 12.14 1.56
CA SER A 349 7.71 12.67 2.92
C SER A 349 6.26 13.01 3.31
N PHE A 350 5.47 13.57 2.38
CA PHE A 350 4.04 13.86 2.62
C PHE A 350 3.22 12.58 2.78
N ILE A 351 3.49 11.57 1.94
CA ILE A 351 2.82 10.26 1.98
C ILE A 351 3.20 9.50 3.25
N GLY A 352 4.49 9.49 3.61
CA GLY A 352 5.00 8.78 4.78
C GLY A 352 4.41 9.27 6.10
N CYS A 353 4.07 10.55 6.21
CA CYS A 353 3.43 11.13 7.39
C CYS A 353 1.89 11.20 7.31
N ASP A 354 1.30 10.62 6.27
CA ASP A 354 -0.14 10.66 5.98
C ASP A 354 -0.73 12.08 6.13
N LEU A 355 -0.15 13.05 5.41
CA LEU A 355 -0.46 14.48 5.56
C LEU A 355 -1.95 14.82 5.38
N LEU A 356 -2.64 14.13 4.45
CA LEU A 356 -4.06 14.34 4.15
C LEU A 356 -4.98 13.32 4.86
N GLY A 357 -4.43 12.38 5.63
CA GLY A 357 -5.22 11.34 6.28
C GLY A 357 -5.87 10.35 5.29
N CYS A 358 -5.20 10.04 4.18
CA CYS A 358 -5.73 9.14 3.15
C CYS A 358 -5.56 7.65 3.50
N ARG A 359 -4.72 7.31 4.49
CA ARG A 359 -4.49 5.92 4.90
C ARG A 359 -5.11 5.60 6.25
N SER A 360 -4.66 6.28 7.30
CA SER A 360 -4.93 5.87 8.69
C SER A 360 -5.59 6.99 9.50
N ASP A 361 -5.23 8.26 9.23
CA ASP A 361 -5.64 9.39 10.05
C ASP A 361 -7.03 9.93 9.66
N THR A 362 -8.05 9.32 10.25
CA THR A 362 -9.46 9.61 9.96
C THR A 362 -9.92 10.99 10.46
N GLU A 363 -9.34 11.48 11.56
CA GLU A 363 -9.65 12.80 12.13
C GLU A 363 -9.11 13.92 11.24
N GLN A 364 -7.83 13.82 10.84
CA GLN A 364 -7.22 14.77 9.90
C GLN A 364 -8.06 14.86 8.62
N ARG A 365 -8.45 13.70 8.07
CA ARG A 365 -9.29 13.62 6.88
C ARG A 365 -10.64 14.32 7.06
N ALA A 366 -11.34 14.07 8.16
CA ALA A 366 -12.64 14.68 8.42
C ALA A 366 -12.56 16.21 8.49
N ARG A 367 -11.50 16.75 9.11
CA ARG A 367 -11.26 18.20 9.20
C ARG A 367 -10.94 18.83 7.84
N ILE A 368 -10.15 18.15 7.01
CA ILE A 368 -9.85 18.60 5.64
C ILE A 368 -11.13 18.62 4.79
N ILE A 369 -11.97 17.57 4.88
CA ILE A 369 -13.27 17.50 4.21
C ILE A 369 -14.18 18.66 4.66
N GLN A 370 -14.19 18.99 5.96
CA GLN A 370 -14.94 20.13 6.49
C GLN A 370 -14.47 21.46 5.88
N GLN A 371 -13.16 21.66 5.76
CA GLN A 371 -12.58 22.87 5.15
C GLN A 371 -12.88 22.96 3.64
N LEU A 372 -12.84 21.82 2.93
CA LEU A 372 -13.23 21.73 1.51
C LEU A 372 -14.73 21.95 1.28
N SER A 373 -15.56 21.68 2.28
CA SER A 373 -17.02 21.86 2.21
C SER A 373 -17.48 23.24 2.68
N SER A 374 -16.54 24.18 2.92
CA SER A 374 -16.88 25.52 3.40
C SER A 374 -17.72 26.33 2.39
N PRO A 375 -18.69 27.11 2.87
CA PRO A 375 -19.56 27.92 2.02
C PRO A 375 -18.82 29.11 1.39
N ILE A 376 -19.31 29.52 0.23
CA ILE A 376 -18.80 30.63 -0.58
C ILE A 376 -18.88 31.94 0.23
N GLY A 377 -17.81 32.74 0.24
CA GLY A 377 -17.78 34.07 0.86
C GLY A 377 -17.27 34.14 2.30
N SER A 378 -16.84 33.02 2.91
CA SER A 378 -16.15 33.01 4.20
C SER A 378 -14.63 33.18 4.05
N ASP A 379 -13.92 33.63 5.09
CA ASP A 379 -12.43 33.65 5.09
C ASP A 379 -11.81 32.26 4.84
N ALA A 380 -12.57 31.19 5.07
CA ALA A 380 -12.19 29.82 4.77
C ALA A 380 -12.18 29.49 3.26
N TYR A 381 -12.73 30.37 2.40
CA TYR A 381 -12.76 30.17 0.95
C TYR A 381 -11.36 30.10 0.34
N TYR A 382 -10.43 30.95 0.80
CA TYR A 382 -9.03 30.91 0.33
C TYR A 382 -8.29 29.64 0.80
N VAL A 383 -8.67 29.09 1.96
CA VAL A 383 -8.14 27.80 2.44
C VAL A 383 -8.64 26.65 1.57
N LYS A 384 -9.94 26.66 1.21
CA LYS A 384 -10.54 25.71 0.27
C LYS A 384 -9.84 25.73 -1.09
N GLU A 385 -9.51 26.92 -1.59
CA GLU A 385 -8.79 27.09 -2.85
C GLU A 385 -7.35 26.53 -2.78
N GLU A 386 -6.60 26.81 -1.71
CA GLU A 386 -5.25 26.26 -1.54
C GLU A 386 -5.26 24.73 -1.35
N TRP A 387 -6.28 24.17 -0.71
CA TRP A 387 -6.48 22.72 -0.69
C TRP A 387 -6.71 22.14 -2.08
N ALA A 388 -7.60 22.75 -2.87
CA ALA A 388 -7.88 22.31 -4.24
C ALA A 388 -6.59 22.35 -5.10
N ARG A 389 -5.79 23.41 -4.96
CA ARG A 389 -4.48 23.55 -5.62
C ARG A 389 -3.50 22.47 -5.18
N LEU A 390 -3.36 22.23 -3.88
CA LEU A 390 -2.43 21.24 -3.35
C LEU A 390 -2.82 19.83 -3.82
N ILE A 391 -4.10 19.46 -3.71
CA ILE A 391 -4.60 18.15 -4.14
C ILE A 391 -4.39 17.93 -5.64
N ASN A 392 -4.69 18.92 -6.49
CA ASN A 392 -4.41 18.85 -7.92
C ASN A 392 -2.91 18.69 -8.22
N THR A 393 -2.07 19.37 -7.44
CA THR A 393 -0.61 19.24 -7.58
C THR A 393 -0.15 17.82 -7.23
N LEU A 394 -0.67 17.23 -6.15
CA LEU A 394 -0.38 15.84 -5.76
C LEU A 394 -0.87 14.85 -6.82
N ALA A 395 -2.10 15.00 -7.32
CA ALA A 395 -2.68 14.13 -8.35
C ALA A 395 -1.93 14.19 -9.69
N SER A 396 -1.13 15.24 -9.93
CA SER A 396 -0.28 15.34 -11.13
C SER A 396 0.89 14.34 -11.10
N LEU A 397 1.24 13.79 -9.94
CA LEU A 397 2.35 12.84 -9.76
C LEU A 397 1.80 11.42 -9.53
N ARG A 398 2.43 10.40 -10.13
CA ARG A 398 1.97 9.00 -10.03
C ARG A 398 1.81 8.51 -8.59
N LYS A 399 2.82 8.73 -7.74
CA LYS A 399 2.77 8.36 -6.32
C LYS A 399 1.68 9.13 -5.55
N GLY A 400 1.38 10.36 -5.96
CA GLY A 400 0.33 11.19 -5.37
C GLY A 400 -1.05 10.64 -5.71
N ARG A 401 -1.27 10.18 -6.95
CA ARG A 401 -2.52 9.47 -7.33
C ARG A 401 -2.71 8.21 -6.50
N ASN A 402 -1.68 7.38 -6.36
CA ASN A 402 -1.75 6.17 -5.54
C ASN A 402 -2.05 6.46 -4.06
N TYR A 403 -1.62 7.62 -3.55
CA TYR A 403 -1.92 8.04 -2.19
C TYR A 403 -3.36 8.56 -2.02
N LEU A 404 -3.87 9.30 -2.99
CA LEU A 404 -5.21 9.91 -2.93
C LEU A 404 -6.34 8.94 -3.31
N SER A 405 -6.10 8.05 -4.27
CA SER A 405 -7.12 7.17 -4.87
C SER A 405 -7.86 6.27 -3.87
N PRO A 406 -7.24 5.71 -2.81
CA PRO A 406 -7.96 4.88 -1.84
C PRO A 406 -8.94 5.66 -0.95
N ASN A 407 -8.86 7.00 -0.95
CA ASN A 407 -9.67 7.84 -0.07
C ASN A 407 -10.98 8.28 -0.75
N GLU A 408 -11.96 7.38 -0.78
CA GLU A 408 -13.26 7.61 -1.39
C GLU A 408 -14.00 8.81 -0.79
N ALA A 409 -13.91 9.00 0.53
CA ALA A 409 -14.57 10.12 1.22
C ALA A 409 -14.07 11.48 0.74
N LEU A 410 -12.75 11.61 0.52
CA LEU A 410 -12.16 12.83 -0.03
C LEU A 410 -12.59 13.03 -1.50
N ILE A 411 -12.61 11.98 -2.31
CA ILE A 411 -13.03 12.05 -3.72
C ILE A 411 -14.50 12.50 -3.82
N ILE A 412 -15.40 11.91 -3.03
CA ILE A 412 -16.82 12.30 -2.97
C ILE A 412 -16.96 13.76 -2.52
N CYS A 413 -16.20 14.19 -1.51
CA CYS A 413 -16.19 15.58 -1.07
C CYS A 413 -15.75 16.53 -2.20
N MET A 414 -14.67 16.20 -2.93
CA MET A 414 -14.19 16.99 -4.05
C MET A 414 -15.23 17.09 -5.16
N GLN A 415 -15.94 16.00 -5.48
CA GLN A 415 -17.01 16.00 -6.47
C GLN A 415 -18.17 16.92 -6.04
N LYS A 416 -18.66 16.77 -4.81
CA LYS A 416 -19.73 17.64 -4.26
C LYS A 416 -19.31 19.10 -4.24
N ALA A 417 -18.09 19.39 -3.80
CA ALA A 417 -17.54 20.74 -3.77
C ALA A 417 -17.45 21.34 -5.18
N ALA A 418 -16.94 20.59 -6.17
CA ALA A 418 -16.86 21.05 -7.56
C ALA A 418 -18.23 21.32 -8.19
N VAL A 419 -19.25 20.54 -7.85
CA VAL A 419 -20.64 20.75 -8.33
C VAL A 419 -21.27 21.98 -7.68
N SER A 420 -21.00 22.22 -6.39
CA SER A 420 -21.55 23.37 -5.65
C SER A 420 -20.94 24.73 -6.03
N GLU A 421 -19.76 24.73 -6.66
CA GLU A 421 -19.09 25.95 -7.08
C GLU A 421 -19.72 26.54 -8.36
N ALA A 422 -19.77 27.88 -8.42
CA ALA A 422 -20.21 28.62 -9.60
C ALA A 422 -19.40 28.24 -10.86
N SER A 423 -19.96 28.53 -12.03
CA SER A 423 -19.28 28.32 -13.30
C SER A 423 -17.97 29.12 -13.33
N ASP A 424 -16.86 28.43 -13.66
CA ASP A 424 -15.53 29.00 -13.88
C ASP A 424 -14.74 29.52 -12.65
N THR A 425 -14.95 28.96 -11.45
CA THR A 425 -14.07 29.26 -10.30
C THR A 425 -12.75 28.47 -10.35
N LEU A 426 -11.66 29.07 -9.85
CA LEU A 426 -10.36 28.40 -9.73
C LEU A 426 -10.41 27.13 -8.88
N ILE A 427 -11.25 27.13 -7.84
CA ILE A 427 -11.52 25.96 -7.00
C ILE A 427 -12.08 24.83 -7.86
N LYS A 428 -13.14 25.10 -8.62
CA LYS A 428 -13.79 24.13 -9.50
C LYS A 428 -12.82 23.58 -10.55
N GLN A 429 -12.05 24.45 -11.21
CA GLN A 429 -11.05 24.05 -12.20
C GLN A 429 -10.01 23.09 -11.59
N HIS A 430 -9.47 23.40 -10.41
CA HIS A 430 -8.47 22.55 -9.76
C HIS A 430 -9.05 21.24 -9.24
N LEU A 431 -10.27 21.24 -8.67
CA LEU A 431 -10.93 20.02 -8.21
C LEU A 431 -11.26 19.08 -9.38
N LEU A 432 -11.81 19.59 -10.48
CA LEU A 432 -12.09 18.80 -11.68
C LEU A 432 -10.81 18.25 -12.31
N ALA A 433 -9.75 19.07 -12.41
CA ALA A 433 -8.46 18.62 -12.92
C ALA A 433 -7.85 17.50 -12.05
N ALA A 434 -7.99 17.61 -10.72
CA ALA A 434 -7.55 16.57 -9.81
C ALA A 434 -8.34 15.26 -10.00
N LEU A 435 -9.67 15.34 -10.08
CA LEU A 435 -10.55 14.19 -10.31
C LEU A 435 -10.25 13.50 -11.66
N GLN A 436 -10.05 14.28 -12.73
CA GLN A 436 -9.65 13.76 -14.03
C GLN A 436 -8.28 13.07 -13.99
N LYS A 437 -7.32 13.61 -13.24
CA LYS A 437 -6.02 12.95 -13.08
C LYS A 437 -6.13 11.65 -12.30
N LEU A 438 -7.00 11.59 -11.29
CA LEU A 438 -7.22 10.38 -10.49
C LEU A 438 -7.94 9.26 -11.27
N SER A 439 -8.67 9.57 -12.34
CA SER A 439 -9.28 8.55 -13.21
C SER A 439 -8.28 7.90 -14.19
N LEU A 440 -7.11 8.51 -14.40
CA LEU A 440 -6.02 7.95 -15.20
C LEU A 440 -5.23 6.96 -14.32
N ARG A 441 -5.58 5.68 -14.41
CA ARG A 441 -4.84 4.57 -13.76
C ARG A 441 -3.44 4.41 -14.36
#